data_AF-A0A3A4R9N2-F1
#
_entry.id   AF-A0A3A4R9N2-F1
#
_cell.length_a   1.000
_cell.length_b   1.000
_cell.length_c   1.000
_cell.angle_alpha   90.00
_cell.angle_beta   90.00
_cell.angle_gamma   90.00
#
_symmetry.space_group_name_H-M   'P 1'
#
loop_
_entity.id
_entity.type
_entity.pdbx_description
1 polymer ?
#
loop_
_entity_poly.entity_id
_entity_poly.type
_entity_poly.pdbx_seq_one_letter_code
_entity_poly.pdbx_strand_id
1 'polypeptide(L)'
;MNNQLENKVPEKTLDLIINAAYGSVSLFEKIKVWFLIKQDEELKSLYKEYKATADSIHSLPHEEMPDYILERVEHSINNSIQVNENSFISDLLSIFLTKPQLVFVATAVVVGLMITSVFVKEQHYNNQYSQAEIELANKQAHEALLLVSKIFNTTHTTLTEEILPNRVVKPLNESFGYVNDLFKKGDI
;
A
#
# COMPACT_ATOMS: atom_id res chain seq x y z
N MET A 1 1.79 -18.60 -9.20
CA MET A 1 2.64 -19.62 -8.55
C MET A 1 2.48 -19.60 -7.02
N ASN A 2 1.28 -19.29 -6.47
CA ASN A 2 1.15 -18.93 -5.04
C ASN A 2 0.56 -20.01 -4.11
N ASN A 3 0.01 -21.12 -4.61
CA ASN A 3 -0.70 -22.09 -3.75
C ASN A 3 0.20 -23.10 -3.00
N GLN A 4 1.54 -23.04 -3.15
CA GLN A 4 2.43 -24.03 -2.53
C GLN A 4 3.14 -23.53 -1.26
N LEU A 5 3.26 -22.21 -1.06
CA LEU A 5 3.90 -21.62 0.12
C LEU A 5 2.96 -21.54 1.33
N GLU A 6 1.66 -21.37 1.08
CA GLU A 6 0.60 -21.31 2.10
C GLU A 6 0.50 -22.59 2.95
N ASN A 7 0.92 -23.75 2.40
CA ASN A 7 0.88 -25.04 3.09
C ASN A 7 2.19 -25.40 3.83
N LYS A 8 3.29 -24.65 3.62
CA LYS A 8 4.63 -25.02 4.11
C LYS A 8 5.20 -24.06 5.16
N VAL A 9 4.76 -22.81 5.16
CA VAL A 9 5.21 -21.77 6.08
C VAL A 9 4.07 -21.43 7.06
N PRO A 10 4.33 -21.35 8.38
CA PRO A 10 3.30 -20.94 9.33
C PRO A 10 2.73 -19.57 8.96
N GLU A 11 1.40 -19.45 8.93
CA GLU A 11 0.66 -18.22 8.58
C GLU A 11 1.20 -16.96 9.27
N LYS A 12 1.50 -17.06 10.58
CA LYS A 12 2.11 -15.98 11.37
C LYS A 12 3.45 -15.46 10.83
N THR A 13 4.22 -16.32 10.17
CA THR A 13 5.53 -15.95 9.59
C THR A 13 5.32 -15.23 8.27
N LEU A 14 4.33 -15.67 7.49
CA LEU A 14 3.90 -15.04 6.25
C LEU A 14 3.40 -13.61 6.51
N ASP A 15 2.51 -13.44 7.48
CA ASP A 15 2.00 -12.13 7.89
C ASP A 15 3.12 -11.19 8.34
N LEU A 16 4.06 -11.72 9.14
CA LEU A 16 5.21 -10.95 9.61
C LEU A 16 6.08 -10.44 8.45
N ILE A 17 6.30 -11.27 7.43
CA ILE A 17 7.07 -10.89 6.24
C ILE A 17 6.34 -9.83 5.42
N ILE A 18 5.04 -9.99 5.21
CA ILE A 18 4.22 -9.03 4.44
C ILE A 18 4.18 -7.68 5.17
N ASN A 19 3.83 -7.67 6.45
CA ASN A 19 3.79 -6.44 7.25
C ASN A 19 5.17 -5.75 7.30
N ALA A 20 6.26 -6.53 7.37
CA ALA A 20 7.61 -5.98 7.30
C ALA A 20 7.94 -5.36 5.94
N ALA A 21 7.40 -5.89 4.85
CA ALA A 21 7.56 -5.33 3.51
C ALA A 21 6.81 -4.01 3.34
N TYR A 22 5.62 -3.88 3.93
CA TYR A 22 4.83 -2.64 3.97
C TYR A 22 5.27 -1.64 5.05
N GLY A 23 6.22 -2.01 5.91
CA GLY A 23 6.81 -1.12 6.91
C GLY A 23 6.00 -0.97 8.21
N SER A 24 4.96 -1.78 8.41
CA SER A 24 4.01 -1.70 9.54
C SER A 24 4.42 -2.47 10.81
N VAL A 25 5.67 -2.91 10.90
CA VAL A 25 6.20 -3.73 12.03
C VAL A 25 7.25 -3.00 12.86
N SER A 26 7.40 -3.42 14.12
CA SER A 26 8.38 -2.88 15.07
C SER A 26 9.83 -3.18 14.66
N LEU A 27 10.80 -2.44 15.23
CA LEU A 27 12.23 -2.62 14.91
C LEU A 27 12.73 -4.05 15.19
N PHE A 28 12.28 -4.66 16.29
CA PHE A 28 12.65 -6.03 16.64
C PHE A 28 12.11 -7.06 15.64
N GLU A 29 10.91 -6.83 15.14
CA GLU A 29 10.30 -7.66 14.11
C GLU A 29 11.01 -7.52 12.76
N LYS A 30 11.46 -6.31 12.39
CA LYS A 30 12.30 -6.11 11.20
C LYS A 30 13.60 -6.93 11.27
N ILE A 31 14.25 -6.93 12.43
CA ILE A 31 15.47 -7.73 12.65
C ILE A 31 15.15 -9.22 12.53
N LYS A 32 14.04 -9.68 13.12
CA LYS A 32 13.60 -11.07 13.03
C LYS A 32 13.35 -11.49 11.57
N VAL A 33 12.64 -10.66 10.79
CA VAL A 33 12.41 -10.90 9.36
C VAL A 33 13.71 -10.92 8.58
N TRP A 34 14.66 -10.01 8.88
CA TRP A 34 15.97 -10.01 8.23
C TRP A 34 16.74 -11.33 8.44
N PHE A 35 16.65 -11.93 9.63
CA PHE A 35 17.23 -13.25 9.87
C PHE A 35 16.50 -14.36 9.10
N LEU A 36 15.17 -14.32 9.05
CA LEU A 36 14.35 -15.33 8.35
C LEU A 36 14.62 -15.33 6.83
N ILE A 37 14.61 -14.16 6.18
CA ILE A 37 14.89 -14.05 4.74
C ILE A 37 16.35 -14.35 4.39
N LYS A 38 17.27 -14.33 5.36
CA LYS A 38 18.67 -14.70 5.14
C LYS A 38 18.86 -16.22 5.10
N GLN A 39 17.99 -16.96 5.78
CA GLN A 39 18.06 -18.42 5.86
C GLN A 39 17.25 -19.10 4.75
N ASP A 40 16.22 -18.43 4.23
CA ASP A 40 15.29 -18.98 3.24
C ASP A 40 15.16 -18.06 2.03
N GLU A 41 15.63 -18.53 0.86
CA GLU A 41 15.56 -17.78 -0.41
C GLU A 41 14.11 -17.62 -0.92
N GLU A 42 13.18 -18.52 -0.58
CA GLU A 42 11.76 -18.39 -0.96
C GLU A 42 11.13 -17.21 -0.22
N LEU A 43 11.35 -17.12 1.10
CA LEU A 43 10.88 -16.00 1.94
C LEU A 43 11.48 -14.65 1.52
N LYS A 44 12.73 -14.66 1.07
CA LYS A 44 13.40 -13.48 0.55
C LYS A 44 12.81 -13.00 -0.77
N SER A 45 12.47 -13.92 -1.67
CA SER A 45 11.77 -13.58 -2.91
C SER A 45 10.40 -12.97 -2.61
N LEU A 46 9.65 -13.59 -1.70
CA LEU A 46 8.34 -13.11 -1.25
C LEU A 46 8.42 -11.70 -0.67
N TYR A 47 9.36 -11.47 0.25
CA TYR A 47 9.60 -10.14 0.84
C TYR A 47 9.89 -9.08 -0.23
N LYS A 48 10.73 -9.40 -1.23
CA LYS A 48 11.07 -8.47 -2.31
C LYS A 48 9.85 -8.13 -3.18
N GLU A 49 9.01 -9.10 -3.49
CA GLU A 49 7.80 -8.90 -4.29
C GLU A 49 6.81 -7.95 -3.59
N TYR A 50 6.53 -8.21 -2.31
CA TYR A 50 5.67 -7.33 -1.52
C TYR A 50 6.29 -5.96 -1.30
N LYS A 51 7.61 -5.88 -1.11
CA LYS A 51 8.30 -4.61 -0.96
C LYS A 51 8.25 -3.78 -2.24
N ALA A 52 8.46 -4.39 -3.40
CA ALA A 52 8.32 -3.71 -4.69
C ALA A 52 6.90 -3.19 -4.91
N THR A 53 5.89 -3.96 -4.49
CA THR A 53 4.49 -3.51 -4.51
C THR A 53 4.26 -2.33 -3.58
N ALA A 54 4.76 -2.38 -2.34
CA ALA A 54 4.66 -1.30 -1.38
C ALA A 54 5.35 -0.01 -1.88
N ASP A 55 6.53 -0.14 -2.47
CA ASP A 55 7.26 0.98 -3.08
C ASP A 55 6.48 1.59 -4.25
N SER A 56 5.86 0.75 -5.09
CA SER A 56 5.01 1.22 -6.18
C SER A 56 3.77 1.98 -5.68
N ILE A 57 3.14 1.50 -4.61
CA ILE A 57 1.97 2.17 -4.01
C ILE A 57 2.39 3.50 -3.37
N HIS A 58 3.51 3.52 -2.63
CA HIS A 58 4.03 4.75 -2.04
C HIS A 58 4.45 5.79 -3.08
N SER A 59 4.80 5.35 -4.30
CA SER A 59 5.14 6.24 -5.41
C SER A 59 3.93 6.87 -6.12
N LEU A 60 2.71 6.45 -5.79
CA LEU A 60 1.51 7.05 -6.37
C LEU A 60 1.41 8.53 -5.97
N PRO A 61 1.12 9.43 -6.93
CA PRO A 61 0.99 10.84 -6.64
C PRO A 61 -0.09 11.04 -5.60
N HIS A 62 0.23 11.80 -4.56
CA HIS A 62 -0.76 12.18 -3.56
C HIS A 62 -1.72 13.16 -4.21
N GLU A 63 -2.97 12.73 -4.41
CA GLU A 63 -4.04 13.63 -4.81
C GLU A 63 -4.39 14.49 -3.60
N GLU A 64 -4.25 15.81 -3.75
CA GLU A 64 -4.54 16.74 -2.67
C GLU A 64 -6.03 16.67 -2.32
N MET A 65 -6.30 16.47 -1.03
CA MET A 65 -7.66 16.46 -0.52
C MET A 65 -8.27 17.86 -0.73
N PRO A 66 -9.50 17.97 -1.27
CA PRO A 66 -10.13 19.26 -1.49
C PRO A 66 -10.21 20.11 -0.21
N ASP A 67 -9.87 21.39 -0.34
CA ASP A 67 -9.76 22.35 0.78
C ASP A 67 -11.01 22.43 1.66
N TYR A 68 -12.20 22.19 1.11
CA TYR A 68 -13.46 22.21 1.86
C TYR A 68 -13.56 21.10 2.94
N ILE A 69 -12.78 20.02 2.81
CA ILE A 69 -12.70 18.95 3.83
C ILE A 69 -11.70 19.34 4.91
N LEU A 70 -10.58 19.98 4.54
CA LEU A 70 -9.60 20.50 5.49
C LEU A 70 -10.22 21.57 6.40
N GLU A 71 -10.99 22.51 5.84
CA GLU A 71 -11.69 23.55 6.61
C GLU A 71 -12.68 22.95 7.64
N ARG A 72 -13.34 21.84 7.30
CA ARG A 72 -14.28 21.16 8.21
C ARG A 72 -13.57 20.51 9.41
N VAL A 73 -12.37 19.98 9.18
CA VAL A 73 -11.55 19.33 10.21
C VAL A 73 -10.82 20.37 11.07
N GLU A 74 -10.32 21.44 10.47
CA GLU A 74 -9.64 22.52 11.19
C GLU A 74 -10.60 23.25 12.15
N HIS A 75 -11.84 23.51 11.72
CA HIS A 75 -12.88 24.08 12.58
C HIS A 75 -13.26 23.18 13.77
N SER A 76 -13.02 21.86 13.69
CA SER A 76 -13.28 20.93 14.79
C SER A 76 -12.10 20.78 15.77
N ILE A 77 -10.88 21.17 15.37
CA ILE A 77 -9.65 21.03 16.18
C ILE A 77 -9.24 22.34 16.87
N ASN A 78 -9.52 23.51 16.27
CA ASN A 78 -9.05 24.83 16.74
C ASN A 78 -9.61 25.30 18.11
N ASN A 79 -10.43 24.50 18.79
CA ASN A 79 -10.96 24.81 20.12
C ASN A 79 -10.05 24.40 21.30
N SER A 80 -8.84 23.87 21.07
CA SER A 80 -8.14 23.15 22.15
C SER A 80 -6.70 23.56 22.50
N ILE A 81 -6.01 24.45 21.79
CA ILE A 81 -4.59 24.71 22.10
C ILE A 81 -4.21 26.19 21.93
N GLN A 82 -4.23 26.94 23.04
CA GLN A 82 -3.46 28.19 23.19
C GLN A 82 -2.16 27.86 23.95
N VAL A 83 -1.01 27.94 23.28
CA VAL A 83 0.30 27.87 23.92
C VAL A 83 0.87 29.28 24.01
N ASN A 84 1.06 29.72 25.24
CA ASN A 84 1.67 31.01 25.60
C ASN A 84 3.20 30.89 25.47
N GLU A 85 3.79 31.55 24.47
CA GLU A 85 5.23 31.68 24.33
C GLU A 85 5.74 32.87 25.16
N ASN A 86 6.64 32.56 26.10
CA ASN A 86 7.83 33.35 26.50
C ASN A 86 8.06 33.33 28.02
N SER A 87 8.96 32.45 28.48
CA SER A 87 9.78 32.62 29.71
C SER A 87 10.78 31.48 29.93
N PHE A 88 10.57 30.30 29.32
CA PHE A 88 11.29 29.08 29.71
C PHE A 88 12.76 29.02 29.28
N ILE A 89 13.10 29.56 28.11
CA ILE A 89 14.46 29.41 27.55
C ILE A 89 15.48 30.29 28.30
N SER A 90 15.09 31.49 28.74
CA SER A 90 15.97 32.37 29.52
C SER A 90 16.25 31.82 30.92
N ASP A 91 15.25 31.20 31.56
CA ASP A 91 15.40 30.61 32.89
C ASP A 91 16.29 29.36 32.85
N LEU A 92 16.18 28.54 31.80
CA LEU A 92 17.02 27.35 31.61
C LEU A 92 18.52 27.68 31.47
N LEU A 93 18.87 28.77 30.77
CA LEU A 93 20.25 29.20 30.62
C LEU A 93 20.86 29.66 31.95
N SER A 94 20.08 30.31 32.81
CA SER A 94 20.55 30.80 34.12
C SER A 94 20.93 29.67 35.09
N ILE A 95 20.21 28.55 35.03
CA ILE A 95 20.44 27.35 35.84
C ILE A 95 21.69 26.59 35.35
N PHE A 96 21.96 26.64 34.04
CA PHE A 96 23.10 25.96 33.42
C PHE A 96 24.46 26.51 33.91
N LEU A 97 24.52 27.81 34.18
CA LEU A 97 25.73 28.50 34.63
C LEU A 97 25.99 28.42 36.15
N THR A 98 24.97 28.19 36.97
CA THR A 98 25.11 28.31 38.43
C THR A 98 25.32 26.98 39.16
N LYS A 99 24.80 25.85 38.66
CA LYS A 99 24.93 24.53 39.33
C LYS A 99 25.00 23.34 38.35
N PRO A 100 26.20 22.87 37.95
CA PRO A 100 26.36 21.83 36.93
C PRO A 100 25.78 20.46 37.33
N GLN A 101 25.61 20.19 38.63
CA GLN A 101 25.01 18.94 39.11
C GLN A 101 23.50 18.86 38.82
N LEU A 102 22.79 19.98 38.91
CA LEU A 102 21.36 20.05 38.58
C LEU A 102 21.14 19.92 37.08
N VAL A 103 22.07 20.45 36.29
CA VAL A 103 22.07 20.31 34.82
C VAL A 103 22.14 18.85 34.42
N PHE A 104 23.03 18.06 35.03
CA PHE A 104 23.15 16.64 34.70
C PHE A 104 21.85 15.87 34.96
N VAL A 105 21.22 16.10 36.11
CA VAL A 105 19.94 15.48 36.47
C VAL A 105 18.82 15.92 35.52
N ALA A 106 18.72 17.21 35.23
CA ALA A 106 17.73 17.74 34.30
C ALA A 106 17.90 17.19 32.89
N THR A 107 19.16 17.09 32.40
CA THR A 107 19.47 16.56 31.08
C THR A 107 19.15 15.07 31.01
N ALA A 108 19.48 14.30 32.05
CA ALA A 108 19.13 12.88 32.13
C ALA A 108 17.61 12.64 32.13
N VAL A 109 16.84 13.49 32.80
CA VAL A 109 15.37 13.45 32.77
C VAL A 109 14.84 13.78 31.39
N VAL A 110 15.36 14.82 30.72
CA VAL A 110 14.92 15.20 29.37
C VAL A 110 15.27 14.12 28.34
N VAL A 111 16.47 13.56 28.39
CA VAL A 111 16.89 12.46 27.52
C VAL A 111 16.05 11.21 27.82
N GLY A 112 15.81 10.91 29.09
CA GLY A 112 14.91 9.83 29.51
C GLY A 112 13.50 10.02 28.95
N LEU A 113 12.93 11.22 29.06
CA LEU A 113 11.62 11.56 28.51
C LEU A 113 11.59 11.45 26.99
N MET A 114 12.63 11.89 26.28
CA MET A 114 12.73 11.72 24.82
C MET A 114 12.83 10.25 24.42
N ILE A 115 13.61 9.44 25.13
CA ILE A 115 13.69 8.01 24.89
C ILE A 115 12.32 7.38 25.13
N THR A 116 11.68 7.67 26.27
CA THR A 116 10.34 7.15 26.55
C THR A 116 9.29 7.66 25.56
N SER A 117 9.37 8.88 25.05
CA SER A 117 8.39 9.40 24.08
C SER A 117 8.53 8.71 22.72
N VAL A 118 9.76 8.35 22.33
CA VAL A 118 10.01 7.53 21.13
C VAL A 118 9.48 6.11 21.31
N PHE A 119 9.60 5.51 22.50
CA PHE A 119 9.05 4.17 22.78
C PHE A 119 7.52 4.16 23.03
N VAL A 120 6.94 5.24 23.55
CA VAL A 120 5.49 5.36 23.82
C VAL A 120 4.72 5.75 22.56
N LYS A 121 5.40 6.23 21.51
CA LYS A 121 4.80 6.51 20.19
C LYS A 121 4.54 5.27 19.31
N GLU A 122 4.73 4.06 19.82
CA GLU A 122 4.09 2.87 19.26
C GLU A 122 2.59 2.86 19.63
N GLN A 123 1.87 3.91 19.20
CA GLN A 123 0.48 3.68 18.84
C GLN A 123 0.55 2.84 17.56
N HIS A 124 0.70 1.53 17.72
CA HIS A 124 0.14 0.60 16.77
C HIS A 124 -1.30 1.06 16.61
N TYR A 125 -1.60 1.76 15.51
CA TYR A 125 -2.96 1.87 15.03
C TYR A 125 -3.34 0.44 14.67
N ASN A 126 -3.75 -0.27 15.71
CA ASN A 126 -4.35 -1.57 15.63
C ASN A 126 -5.74 -1.25 15.08
N ASN A 127 -5.80 -0.97 13.77
CA ASN A 127 -7.04 -0.96 13.00
C ASN A 127 -7.51 -2.42 13.02
N GLN A 128 -8.02 -2.85 14.16
CA GLN A 128 -8.75 -4.09 14.30
C GLN A 128 -10.08 -3.81 13.62
N TYR A 129 -10.10 -3.98 12.30
CA TYR A 129 -11.34 -4.04 11.57
C TYR A 129 -12.23 -5.08 12.25
N SER A 130 -13.46 -4.70 12.54
CA SER A 130 -14.44 -5.64 13.04
C SER A 130 -14.65 -6.75 12.01
N GLN A 131 -15.03 -7.94 12.46
CA GLN A 131 -15.36 -9.04 11.55
C GLN A 131 -16.45 -8.63 10.53
N ALA A 132 -17.37 -7.74 10.93
CA ALA A 132 -18.38 -7.18 10.05
C ALA A 132 -17.80 -6.28 8.95
N GLU A 133 -16.78 -5.46 9.25
CA GLU A 133 -16.09 -4.64 8.24
C GLU A 133 -15.30 -5.50 7.27
N ILE A 134 -14.65 -6.57 7.77
CA ILE A 134 -13.91 -7.52 6.92
C ILE A 134 -14.88 -8.26 5.99
N GLU A 135 -16.02 -8.73 6.50
CA GLU A 135 -17.03 -9.43 5.71
C GLU A 135 -17.64 -8.51 4.64
N LEU A 136 -17.92 -7.26 5.00
CA LEU A 136 -18.42 -6.25 4.07
C LEU A 136 -17.40 -5.93 2.97
N ALA A 137 -16.13 -5.74 3.32
CA ALA A 137 -15.06 -5.50 2.36
C ALA A 137 -14.87 -6.70 1.41
N ASN A 138 -14.92 -7.93 1.94
CA ASN A 138 -14.80 -9.14 1.13
C ASN A 138 -15.98 -9.28 0.15
N LYS A 139 -17.20 -8.97 0.61
CA LYS A 139 -18.38 -8.96 -0.26
C LYS A 139 -18.24 -7.93 -1.39
N GLN A 140 -17.82 -6.72 -1.08
CA GLN A 140 -17.61 -5.66 -2.08
C GLN A 140 -16.53 -6.05 -3.09
N ALA A 141 -15.42 -6.61 -2.64
CA ALA A 141 -14.36 -7.11 -3.51
C ALA A 141 -14.86 -8.23 -4.43
N HIS A 142 -15.63 -9.18 -3.90
CA HIS A 142 -16.23 -10.25 -4.68
C HIS A 142 -17.18 -9.73 -5.77
N GLU A 143 -18.06 -8.79 -5.42
CA GLU A 143 -18.99 -8.17 -6.37
C GLU A 143 -18.25 -7.39 -7.48
N ALA A 144 -17.19 -6.66 -7.13
CA ALA A 144 -16.36 -5.96 -8.11
C ALA A 144 -15.66 -6.94 -9.06
N LEU A 145 -15.09 -8.03 -8.54
CA LEU A 145 -14.45 -9.06 -9.34
C LEU A 145 -15.42 -9.78 -10.28
N LEU A 146 -16.66 -10.01 -9.84
CA LEU A 146 -17.71 -10.56 -10.69
C LEU A 146 -18.08 -9.61 -11.83
N LEU A 147 -18.17 -8.30 -11.56
CA LEU A 147 -18.43 -7.31 -12.59
C LEU A 147 -17.31 -7.29 -13.64
N VAL A 148 -16.06 -7.29 -13.19
CA VAL A 148 -14.88 -7.33 -14.07
C VAL A 148 -14.89 -8.60 -14.92
N SER A 149 -15.12 -9.76 -14.31
CA SER A 149 -15.24 -11.04 -15.03
C SER A 149 -16.34 -11.01 -16.10
N LYS A 150 -17.50 -10.42 -15.78
CA LYS A 150 -18.60 -10.24 -16.73
C LYS A 150 -18.18 -9.36 -17.90
N ILE A 151 -17.52 -8.22 -17.64
CA ILE A 151 -17.04 -7.32 -18.69
C ILE A 151 -16.04 -8.04 -19.61
N PHE A 152 -15.08 -8.79 -19.05
CA PHE A 152 -14.12 -9.55 -19.85
C PHE A 152 -14.80 -10.61 -20.71
N ASN A 153 -15.73 -11.38 -20.15
CA ASN A 153 -16.46 -12.39 -20.92
C ASN A 153 -17.30 -11.78 -22.03
N THR A 154 -18.06 -10.72 -21.73
CA THR A 154 -18.84 -10.02 -22.76
C THR A 154 -17.94 -9.44 -23.84
N THR A 155 -16.83 -8.80 -23.46
CA THR A 155 -15.87 -8.24 -24.42
C THR A 155 -15.25 -9.32 -25.29
N HIS A 156 -14.86 -10.45 -24.69
CA HIS A 156 -14.31 -11.59 -25.42
C HIS A 156 -15.32 -12.10 -26.45
N THR A 157 -16.55 -12.42 -26.03
CA THR A 157 -17.63 -12.88 -26.92
C THR A 157 -17.91 -11.88 -28.04
N THR A 158 -18.09 -10.60 -27.73
CA THR A 158 -18.33 -9.58 -28.76
C THR A 158 -17.15 -9.49 -29.74
N LEU A 159 -15.92 -9.56 -29.25
CA LEU A 159 -14.74 -9.48 -30.11
C LEU A 159 -14.63 -10.73 -31.02
N THR A 160 -14.78 -11.93 -30.47
CA THR A 160 -14.53 -13.19 -31.18
C THR A 160 -15.68 -13.64 -32.04
N GLU A 161 -16.93 -13.41 -31.62
CA GLU A 161 -18.12 -13.91 -32.32
C GLU A 161 -18.72 -12.84 -33.24
N GLU A 162 -18.60 -11.55 -32.89
CA GLU A 162 -19.22 -10.48 -33.68
C GLU A 162 -18.20 -9.68 -34.49
N ILE A 163 -17.18 -9.10 -33.84
CA ILE A 163 -16.28 -8.14 -34.50
C ILE A 163 -15.32 -8.86 -35.45
N LEU A 164 -14.55 -9.84 -34.97
CA LEU A 164 -13.55 -10.51 -35.80
C LEU A 164 -14.18 -11.19 -37.04
N PRO A 165 -15.28 -11.97 -36.93
CA PRO A 165 -15.84 -12.64 -38.09
C PRO A 165 -16.44 -11.65 -39.10
N ASN A 166 -17.21 -10.66 -38.63
CA ASN A 166 -17.99 -9.79 -39.52
C ASN A 166 -17.21 -8.59 -40.03
N ARG A 167 -16.28 -8.03 -39.25
CA ARG A 167 -15.55 -6.81 -39.60
C ARG A 167 -14.16 -7.08 -40.15
N VAL A 168 -13.58 -8.26 -39.90
CA VAL A 168 -12.23 -8.61 -40.34
C VAL A 168 -12.24 -9.78 -41.32
N VAL A 169 -12.73 -10.95 -40.89
CA VAL A 169 -12.65 -12.18 -41.69
C VAL A 169 -13.49 -12.08 -42.96
N LYS A 170 -14.73 -11.61 -42.87
CA LYS A 170 -15.62 -11.51 -44.02
C LYS A 170 -15.09 -10.56 -45.11
N PRO A 171 -14.69 -9.30 -44.80
CA PRO A 171 -14.09 -8.42 -45.81
C PRO A 171 -12.78 -8.95 -46.41
N LEU A 172 -11.96 -9.65 -45.62
CA LEU A 172 -10.75 -10.30 -46.13
C LEU A 172 -11.08 -11.39 -47.16
N ASN A 173 -12.03 -12.27 -46.84
CA ASN A 173 -12.46 -13.32 -47.77
C ASN A 173 -13.06 -12.74 -49.05
N GLU A 174 -13.85 -11.66 -48.96
CA GLU A 174 -14.36 -10.93 -50.12
C GLU A 174 -13.20 -10.37 -50.97
N SER A 175 -12.19 -9.78 -50.34
CA SER A 175 -11.00 -9.25 -51.01
C SER A 175 -10.21 -10.34 -51.74
N PHE A 176 -9.99 -11.50 -51.11
CA PHE A 176 -9.37 -12.65 -51.77
C PHE A 176 -10.21 -13.17 -52.94
N GLY A 177 -11.54 -13.16 -52.81
CA GLY A 177 -12.47 -13.46 -53.90
C GLY A 177 -12.26 -12.55 -55.11
N TYR A 178 -12.24 -11.23 -54.89
CA TYR A 178 -12.00 -10.24 -55.96
C TYR A 178 -10.66 -10.46 -56.66
N VAL A 179 -9.58 -10.71 -55.91
CA VAL A 179 -8.26 -10.97 -56.48
C VAL A 179 -8.30 -12.22 -57.35
N ASN A 180 -8.89 -13.31 -56.86
CA ASN A 180 -9.01 -14.56 -57.62
C ASN A 180 -9.83 -14.40 -58.91
N ASP A 181 -10.92 -13.62 -58.86
CA ASP A 181 -11.75 -13.34 -60.03
C ASP A 181 -11.01 -12.49 -61.08
N LEU A 182 -10.16 -11.56 -60.64
CA LEU A 182 -9.30 -10.78 -61.54
C LEU A 182 -8.26 -11.67 -62.22
N PHE A 183 -7.61 -12.58 -61.49
CA PHE A 183 -6.64 -13.51 -62.06
C PHE A 183 -7.29 -14.51 -63.04
N LYS A 184 -8.46 -15.07 -62.70
CA LYS A 184 -9.20 -15.96 -63.61
C LYS A 184 -9.69 -15.28 -64.89
N LYS A 185 -10.00 -13.99 -64.85
CA LYS A 185 -10.36 -13.19 -66.04
C LYS A 185 -9.15 -12.72 -66.85
N GLY A 186 -7.95 -12.74 -66.27
CA GLY A 186 -6.70 -12.36 -66.94
C GLY A 186 -6.05 -13.51 -67.71
N ASP A 187 -6.38 -14.77 -67.40
CA ASP A 187 -5.90 -15.97 -68.10
C ASP A 187 -6.66 -16.27 -69.42
N ILE A 188 -7.00 -15.22 -70.20
CA ILE A 188 -7.56 -15.33 -71.56
C ILE A 188 -6.54 -14.83 -72.58
#